data_AF-A0A2J0LAS9-F1
#
_entry.id   AF-A0A2J0LAS9-F1
#
_cell.length_a   1.000
_cell.length_b   1.000
_cell.length_c   1.000
_cell.angle_alpha   90.00
_cell.angle_beta   90.00
_cell.angle_gamma   90.00
#
_symmetry.space_group_name_H-M   'P 1'
#
loop_
_entity.id
_entity.type
_entity.pdbx_description
1 polymer ?
#
loop_
_entity_poly.entity_id
_entity_poly.type
_entity_poly.pdbx_seq_one_letter_code
_entity_poly.pdbx_strand_id
1 'polypeptide(L)'
;LVHHGYFVQDVSRRAAMLPTKKAERIGLTGEPIMLAKYQPGFRRHLKRLGATRDEPLFKKLVALREEIAEREDLPPHVVFSDVSLTEMAQRKPVSDQELRGISGVGEHKLEAFGEAFIEAISKH
;
A
#
# COMPACT_ATOMS: atom_id res chain seq x y z
N LEU A 1 -11.99 5.69 -14.43
CA LEU A 1 -12.81 6.93 -14.40
C LEU A 1 -12.20 8.02 -13.51
N VAL A 2 -11.76 7.72 -12.28
CA VAL A 2 -11.00 8.68 -11.44
C VAL A 2 -9.69 9.13 -12.09
N HIS A 3 -8.85 8.19 -12.51
CA HIS A 3 -7.58 8.50 -13.20
C HIS A 3 -7.75 9.31 -14.50
N HIS A 4 -8.91 9.23 -15.14
CA HIS A 4 -9.23 10.00 -16.34
C HIS A 4 -9.90 11.36 -16.02
N GLY A 5 -10.03 11.70 -14.74
CA GLY A 5 -10.57 12.98 -14.26
C GLY A 5 -12.10 13.10 -14.35
N TYR A 6 -12.81 11.99 -14.55
CA TYR A 6 -14.28 12.01 -14.59
C TYR A 6 -14.90 12.01 -13.19
N PHE A 7 -14.18 11.52 -12.19
CA PHE A 7 -14.64 11.51 -10.81
C PHE A 7 -13.49 11.89 -9.87
N VAL A 8 -13.84 12.51 -8.76
CA VAL A 8 -12.94 12.79 -7.65
C VAL A 8 -13.48 12.09 -6.40
N GLN A 9 -12.58 11.70 -5.51
CA GLN A 9 -12.94 11.07 -4.25
C GLN A 9 -13.02 12.14 -3.16
N ASP A 10 -14.16 12.18 -2.47
CA ASP A 10 -14.32 12.97 -1.26
C ASP A 10 -13.86 12.14 -0.05
N VAL A 11 -12.64 12.46 0.41
CA VAL A 11 -12.03 11.78 1.56
C VAL A 11 -12.69 12.16 2.90
N SER A 12 -13.38 13.31 2.97
CA SER A 12 -14.15 13.71 4.15
C SER A 12 -15.48 12.96 4.25
N ARG A 13 -16.00 12.43 3.13
CA ARG A 13 -17.26 11.68 3.04
C ARG A 13 -17.04 10.21 2.73
N ARG A 14 -16.19 9.54 3.51
CA ARG A 14 -16.00 8.08 3.45
C ARG A 14 -15.71 7.60 2.02
N ALA A 15 -14.86 8.34 1.31
CA ALA A 15 -14.49 8.06 -0.07
C ALA A 15 -15.66 8.13 -1.09
N ALA A 16 -16.65 8.99 -0.85
CA ALA A 16 -17.73 9.19 -1.82
C ALA A 16 -17.18 9.66 -3.18
N MET A 17 -17.76 9.13 -4.26
CA MET A 17 -17.33 9.43 -5.62
C MET A 17 -18.18 10.56 -6.19
N LEU A 18 -17.55 11.70 -6.46
CA LEU A 18 -18.21 12.89 -7.00
C LEU A 18 -17.88 13.06 -8.48
N PRO A 19 -18.88 13.26 -9.36
CA PRO A 19 -18.65 13.51 -10.78
C PRO A 19 -18.01 14.89 -10.98
N THR A 20 -17.14 15.02 -11.98
CA THR A 20 -16.63 16.31 -12.45
C THR A 20 -17.45 16.81 -13.65
N LYS A 21 -17.28 18.07 -14.06
CA LYS A 21 -17.87 18.58 -15.33
C LYS A 21 -17.50 17.72 -16.55
N LYS A 22 -16.35 17.05 -16.52
CA LYS A 22 -15.92 16.13 -17.58
C LYS A 22 -16.83 14.89 -17.65
N ALA A 23 -17.41 14.45 -16.53
CA ALA A 23 -18.35 13.32 -16.46
C ALA A 23 -19.62 13.56 -17.26
N GLU A 24 -20.09 14.80 -17.34
CA GLU A 24 -21.29 15.17 -18.11
C GLU A 24 -21.13 14.88 -19.61
N ARG A 25 -19.89 14.80 -20.10
CA ARG A 25 -19.57 14.51 -21.50
C ARG A 25 -19.51 13.01 -21.83
N ILE A 26 -19.60 12.14 -20.82
CA ILE A 26 -19.56 10.68 -21.02
C ILE A 26 -20.77 10.29 -21.89
N GLY A 27 -20.50 9.63 -23.02
CA GLY A 27 -21.53 9.17 -23.95
C GLY A 27 -22.05 10.22 -24.94
N LEU A 28 -21.64 11.49 -24.82
CA LEU A 28 -22.04 12.57 -25.74
C LEU A 28 -21.09 12.75 -26.93
N THR A 29 -19.80 12.44 -26.76
CA THR A 29 -18.76 12.68 -27.77
C THR A 29 -18.54 11.50 -28.73
N GLY A 30 -19.18 10.35 -28.48
CA GLY A 30 -18.93 9.11 -29.22
C GLY A 30 -17.54 8.49 -28.98
N GLU A 31 -16.69 9.12 -28.17
CA GLU A 31 -15.37 8.62 -27.83
C GLU A 31 -15.46 7.45 -26.83
N PRO A 32 -14.86 6.30 -27.13
CA PRO A 32 -14.87 5.17 -26.22
C PRO A 32 -13.98 5.46 -25.01
N ILE A 33 -14.53 5.25 -23.81
CA ILE A 33 -13.76 5.33 -22.56
C ILE A 33 -13.30 3.93 -22.20
N MET A 34 -11.98 3.75 -22.15
CA MET A 34 -11.38 2.52 -21.66
C MET A 34 -11.54 2.44 -20.14
N LEU A 35 -12.31 1.45 -19.68
CA LEU A 35 -12.38 1.12 -18.27
C LEU A 35 -11.25 0.14 -17.93
N ALA A 36 -10.65 0.33 -16.76
CA ALA A 36 -9.78 -0.71 -16.20
C ALA A 36 -10.61 -2.00 -16.09
N LYS A 37 -10.12 -3.09 -16.68
CA LYS A 37 -10.72 -4.40 -16.47
C LYS A 37 -10.57 -4.75 -15.00
N TYR A 38 -11.69 -4.89 -14.30
CA TYR A 38 -11.69 -5.45 -12.96
C TYR A 38 -11.13 -6.87 -13.07
N GLN A 39 -9.95 -7.09 -12.48
CA GLN A 39 -9.38 -8.41 -12.29
C GLN A 39 -9.58 -8.80 -10.82
N PRO A 40 -10.73 -9.41 -10.45
CA PRO A 40 -10.90 -10.03 -9.14
C PRO A 40 -9.92 -11.20 -9.06
N GLY A 41 -8.77 -11.00 -8.44
CA GLY A 41 -7.73 -12.02 -8.54
C GLY A 41 -6.49 -11.82 -7.69
N PHE A 42 -6.11 -10.59 -7.34
CA PHE A 42 -5.03 -10.40 -6.37
C PHE A 42 -5.53 -10.56 -4.92
N ARG A 43 -6.29 -11.63 -4.66
CA ARG A 43 -6.25 -12.27 -3.35
C ARG A 43 -4.89 -12.92 -3.25
N ARG A 44 -3.86 -12.15 -2.85
CA ARG A 44 -2.67 -12.77 -2.27
C ARG A 44 -3.21 -13.72 -1.24
N HIS A 45 -2.89 -15.00 -1.37
CA HIS A 45 -3.08 -15.94 -0.28
C HIS A 45 -2.41 -15.29 0.92
N LEU A 46 -3.21 -14.71 1.81
CA LEU A 46 -2.75 -14.32 3.14
C LEU A 46 -2.44 -15.66 3.78
N LYS A 47 -1.20 -16.14 3.56
CA LYS A 47 -0.64 -17.29 4.24
C LYS A 47 -0.95 -17.01 5.70
N ARG A 48 -1.74 -17.89 6.34
CA ARG A 48 -2.00 -17.77 7.78
C ARG A 48 -0.63 -17.60 8.44
N LEU A 49 -0.43 -16.46 9.09
CA LEU A 49 0.76 -16.14 9.85
C LEU A 49 0.83 -17.15 11.01
N GLY A 50 1.42 -18.32 10.75
CA GLY A 50 1.53 -19.44 11.69
C GLY A 50 2.84 -19.45 12.47
N ALA A 51 3.77 -18.55 12.14
CA ALA A 51 5.03 -18.38 12.85
C ALA A 51 4.88 -17.36 13.99
N THR A 52 5.59 -17.57 15.09
CA THR A 52 5.73 -16.55 16.13
C THR A 52 6.49 -15.35 15.57
N ARG A 53 5.90 -14.16 15.68
CA ARG A 53 6.57 -12.91 15.27
C ARG A 53 7.60 -12.50 16.33
N ASP A 54 8.72 -11.95 15.88
CA ASP A 54 9.69 -11.32 16.77
C ASP A 54 9.09 -10.00 17.29
N GLU A 55 8.64 -10.00 18.54
CA GLU A 55 7.96 -8.84 19.15
C GLU A 55 8.89 -7.62 19.30
N PRO A 56 10.18 -7.77 19.71
CA PRO A 56 11.16 -6.69 19.64
C PRO A 56 11.32 -6.10 18.24
N LEU A 57 11.47 -6.94 17.20
CA LEU A 57 11.56 -6.46 15.82
C LEU A 57 10.30 -5.70 15.43
N PHE A 58 9.12 -6.29 15.69
CA PHE A 58 7.85 -5.68 15.34
C PHE A 58 7.71 -4.27 15.92
N LYS A 59 8.07 -4.07 17.19
CA LYS A 59 8.07 -2.74 17.83
C LYS A 59 9.02 -1.76 17.15
N LYS A 60 10.23 -2.20 16.76
CA LYS A 60 11.18 -1.37 16.00
C LYS A 60 10.59 -0.95 14.65
N LEU A 61 9.96 -1.87 13.93
CA LEU A 61 9.35 -1.59 12.63
C LEU A 61 8.13 -0.66 12.75
N VAL A 62 7.34 -0.78 13.83
CA VAL A 62 6.24 0.16 14.12
C VAL A 62 6.77 1.56 14.37
N ALA A 63 7.82 1.71 15.19
CA ALA A 63 8.43 3.01 15.45
C ALA A 63 9.02 3.64 14.18
N LEU A 64 9.75 2.87 13.37
CA LEU A 64 10.29 3.33 12.09
C LEU A 64 9.18 3.79 11.13
N ARG A 65 8.06 3.05 11.09
CA ARG A 65 6.89 3.42 10.28
C ARG A 65 6.31 4.75 10.74
N GLU A 66 6.19 4.98 12.04
CA GLU A 66 5.67 6.24 12.60
C GLU A 66 6.58 7.42 12.24
N GLU A 67 7.89 7.25 12.37
CA GLU A 67 8.87 8.28 12.00
C GLU A 67 8.78 8.66 10.51
N ILE A 68 8.74 7.66 9.62
CA ILE A 68 8.60 7.91 8.17
C ILE A 68 7.25 8.55 7.87
N ALA A 69 6.18 8.08 8.50
CA ALA A 69 4.84 8.61 8.28
C ALA A 69 4.73 10.09 8.69
N GLU A 70 5.32 10.48 9.81
CA GLU A 70 5.40 11.86 10.25
C GLU A 70 6.23 12.72 9.27
N ARG A 71 7.39 12.22 8.84
CA ARG A 71 8.26 12.94 7.88
C ARG A 71 7.59 13.19 6.53
N GLU A 72 6.83 12.21 6.04
CA GLU A 72 6.16 12.28 4.74
C GLU A 72 4.75 12.91 4.81
N ASP A 73 4.28 13.32 6.01
CA ASP A 73 2.90 13.79 6.26
C ASP A 73 1.82 12.80 5.79
N LEU A 74 2.06 11.51 6.02
CA LEU A 74 1.18 10.41 5.64
C LEU A 74 0.65 9.67 6.87
N PRO A 75 -0.58 9.12 6.83
CA PRO A 75 -1.02 8.19 7.85
C PRO A 75 -0.12 6.93 7.91
N PRO A 76 0.27 6.41 9.10
CA PRO A 76 1.25 5.32 9.20
C PRO A 76 0.96 4.07 8.37
N HIS A 77 -0.31 3.66 8.31
CA HIS A 77 -0.74 2.49 7.54
C HIS A 77 -0.51 2.63 6.01
N VAL A 78 -0.31 3.84 5.50
CA VAL A 78 0.01 4.11 4.09
C VAL A 78 1.43 3.68 3.75
N VAL A 79 2.38 3.83 4.69
CA VAL A 79 3.77 3.34 4.55
C VAL A 79 3.73 1.81 4.48
N PHE A 80 3.41 1.14 5.59
CA PHE A 80 3.16 -0.31 5.62
C PHE A 80 2.01 -0.68 6.57
N SER A 81 1.23 -1.68 6.16
CA SER A 81 0.14 -2.22 6.98
C SER A 81 0.67 -3.07 8.13
N ASP A 82 -0.10 -3.23 9.21
CA ASP A 82 0.28 -4.10 10.34
C ASP A 82 0.51 -5.55 9.91
N VAL A 83 -0.20 -6.01 8.87
CA VAL A 83 -0.01 -7.34 8.28
C VAL A 83 1.38 -7.43 7.65
N SER A 84 1.80 -6.41 6.91
CA SER A 84 3.13 -6.32 6.30
C SER A 84 4.22 -6.32 7.38
N LEU A 85 4.08 -5.50 8.42
CA LEU A 85 5.04 -5.43 9.52
C LEU A 85 5.14 -6.74 10.30
N THR A 86 4.00 -7.41 10.53
CA THR A 86 3.97 -8.72 11.21
C THR A 86 4.70 -9.77 10.38
N GLU A 87 4.48 -9.79 9.06
CA GLU A 87 5.15 -10.73 8.16
C GLU A 87 6.66 -10.42 8.02
N MET A 88 7.06 -9.14 8.00
CA MET A 88 8.46 -8.73 8.05
C MET A 88 9.12 -9.19 9.36
N ALA A 89 8.45 -9.03 10.50
CA ALA A 89 8.96 -9.47 11.80
C ALA A 89 9.08 -11.00 11.92
N GLN A 90 8.34 -11.75 11.11
CA GLN A 90 8.43 -13.22 11.05
C GLN A 90 9.50 -13.71 10.07
N ARG A 91 9.59 -13.08 8.89
CA ARG A 91 10.48 -13.55 7.80
C ARG A 91 11.84 -12.88 7.78
N LYS A 92 11.98 -11.71 8.41
CA LYS A 92 13.20 -10.91 8.46
C LYS A 92 13.85 -10.71 7.07
N PRO A 93 13.10 -10.20 6.07
CA PRO A 93 13.65 -9.97 4.74
C PRO A 93 14.82 -8.98 4.79
N VAL A 94 15.93 -9.33 4.13
CA VAL A 94 17.17 -8.52 4.07
C VAL A 94 17.53 -8.10 2.65
N SER A 95 16.60 -8.28 1.71
CA SER A 95 16.75 -7.87 0.31
C SER A 95 15.43 -7.42 -0.30
N ASP A 96 15.52 -6.62 -1.36
CA ASP A 96 14.34 -6.13 -2.10
C ASP A 96 13.46 -7.26 -2.62
N GLN A 97 14.08 -8.35 -3.11
CA GLN A 97 13.35 -9.52 -3.60
C GLN A 97 12.53 -10.19 -2.50
N GLU A 98 13.10 -10.33 -1.31
CA GLU A 98 12.40 -10.91 -0.17
C GLU A 98 11.31 -9.98 0.35
N LEU A 99 11.59 -8.67 0.40
CA LEU A 99 10.64 -7.67 0.85
C LEU A 99 9.44 -7.56 -0.11
N ARG A 100 9.65 -7.67 -1.43
CA ARG A 100 8.58 -7.78 -2.44
C ARG A 100 7.68 -9.00 -2.20
N GLY A 101 8.24 -10.07 -1.62
CA GLY A 101 7.49 -11.26 -1.21
C GLY A 101 6.52 -11.05 -0.05
N ILE A 102 6.62 -9.94 0.70
CA ILE A 102 5.78 -9.61 1.86
C ILE A 102 4.42 -9.04 1.45
N SER A 103 3.34 -9.51 2.07
CA SER A 103 1.97 -9.07 1.80
C SER A 103 1.80 -7.57 1.98
N GLY A 104 1.22 -6.90 0.97
CA GLY A 104 1.00 -5.46 0.99
C GLY A 104 2.22 -4.60 0.61
N VAL A 105 3.37 -5.23 0.30
CA VAL A 105 4.50 -4.56 -0.35
C VAL A 105 4.32 -4.66 -1.87
N GLY A 106 4.31 -3.52 -2.54
CA GLY A 106 4.33 -3.40 -3.99
C GLY A 106 5.45 -2.44 -4.42
N GLU A 107 5.70 -2.34 -5.73
CA GLU A 107 6.82 -1.60 -6.32
C GLU A 107 7.06 -0.22 -5.69
N HIS A 108 6.03 0.62 -5.69
CA HIS A 108 6.18 1.99 -5.21
C HIS A 108 6.60 2.07 -3.73
N LYS A 109 6.10 1.18 -2.87
CA LYS A 109 6.47 1.15 -1.45
C LYS A 109 7.87 0.58 -1.24
N LEU A 110 8.26 -0.37 -2.08
CA LEU A 110 9.59 -0.95 -2.07
C LEU A 110 10.62 0.12 -2.43
N GLU A 111 10.37 0.88 -3.49
CA GLU A 111 11.24 1.98 -3.93
C GLU A 111 11.27 3.13 -2.91
N ALA A 112 10.12 3.52 -2.34
CA ALA A 112 10.04 4.66 -1.44
C ALA A 112 10.58 4.38 -0.03
N PHE A 113 10.34 3.17 0.50
CA PHE A 113 10.56 2.87 1.92
C PHE A 113 11.37 1.59 2.16
N GLY A 114 11.61 0.77 1.13
CA GLY A 114 12.17 -0.57 1.30
C GLY A 114 13.54 -0.59 1.98
N GLU A 115 14.45 0.30 1.55
CA GLU A 115 15.81 0.39 2.06
C GLU A 115 15.86 0.58 3.59
N ALA A 116 15.08 1.54 4.11
CA ALA A 116 15.04 1.83 5.55
C ALA A 116 14.55 0.63 6.38
N PHE A 117 13.56 -0.10 5.87
CA PHE A 117 13.03 -1.29 6.55
C PHE A 117 14.00 -2.47 6.47
N ILE A 118 14.66 -2.68 5.32
CA ILE A 118 15.70 -3.70 5.16
C ILE A 118 16.86 -3.43 6.12
N GLU A 119 17.31 -2.18 6.23
CA GLU A 119 18.38 -1.80 7.14
C GLU A 119 18.00 -2.04 8.61
N ALA A 120 16.79 -1.65 9.02
CA ALA A 120 16.30 -1.88 10.38
C ALA A 120 16.18 -3.37 10.73
N ILE A 121 15.79 -4.20 9.76
CA ILE A 121 15.73 -5.66 9.92
C ILE A 121 17.13 -6.26 9.97
N SER A 122 18.05 -5.83 9.11
CA SER A 122 19.43 -6.34 9.07
C SER A 122 20.24 -5.99 10.32
N LYS A 123 19.93 -4.87 10.98
CA LYS A 123 20.57 -4.44 12.24
C LYS A 123 19.95 -5.07 13.49
N HIS A 124 18.89 -5.87 13.36
CA HIS A 124 18.18 -6.45 14.50
C HIS A 124 18.68 -7.84 14.86
#